data_AF-A0A0Q0PGB1-F1
#
_entry.id   AF-A0A0Q0PGB1-F1
#
_cell.length_a   1.000
_cell.length_b   1.000
_cell.length_c   1.000
_cell.angle_alpha   90.00
_cell.angle_beta   90.00
_cell.angle_gamma   90.00
#
_symmetry.space_group_name_H-M   'P 1'
#
loop_
_entity.id
_entity.type
_entity.pdbx_description
1 polymer ?
#
loop_
_entity_poly.entity_id
_entity_poly.type
_entity_poly.pdbx_seq_one_letter_code
_entity_poly.pdbx_strand_id
1 'polypeptide(L)' 'MRIFWLASCTLITISFNSLALDVKQRFDHLDKDKNGFLSVQELSSQPHLQKRIAQWDTDKDQQISLLEFKHYLTNKS' A
#
# COMPACT_ATOMS: atom_id res chain seq x y z
N MET A 1 44.23 10.51 30.59
CA MET A 1 43.72 9.20 30.10
C MET A 1 42.22 9.16 30.36
N ARG A 2 41.44 8.77 29.31
CA ARG A 2 40.26 7.88 29.33
C ARG A 2 39.30 8.08 30.52
N ILE A 3 38.05 8.51 30.33
CA ILE A 3 37.03 7.84 29.53
C ILE A 3 35.83 8.78 29.30
N PHE A 4 35.60 9.17 28.05
CA PHE A 4 34.29 9.62 27.60
C PHE A 4 33.41 8.38 27.44
N TRP A 5 32.55 8.09 28.42
CA TRP A 5 31.43 7.18 28.24
C TRP A 5 30.15 7.96 28.55
N LEU A 6 29.85 8.95 27.70
CA LEU A 6 28.49 9.45 27.62
C LEU A 6 27.63 8.31 27.12
N ALA A 7 26.58 8.04 27.88
CA ALA A 7 25.50 7.14 27.56
C ALA A 7 24.94 7.45 26.16
N SER A 8 25.47 6.79 25.13
CA SER A 8 24.80 6.67 23.83
C SER A 8 23.83 5.49 23.91
N CYS A 9 22.88 5.63 24.85
CA CYS A 9 21.60 4.95 24.77
C CYS A 9 20.70 5.88 23.95
N THR A 10 19.77 5.34 23.17
CA THR A 10 18.97 6.02 22.14
C THR A 10 19.81 6.26 20.88
N LEU A 11 19.56 5.64 19.74
CA LEU A 11 18.29 5.60 19.03
C LEU A 11 18.31 4.39 18.09
N ILE A 12 17.80 3.25 18.54
CA ILE A 12 17.26 2.26 17.60
C ILE A 12 15.85 2.76 17.29
N THR A 13 15.74 3.80 16.46
CA THR A 13 14.45 4.18 15.88
C THR A 13 14.12 3.18 14.80
N ILE A 14 13.61 2.03 15.25
CA ILE A 14 12.56 1.25 14.61
C ILE A 14 12.12 1.75 13.22
N SER A 15 12.77 1.21 12.20
CA SER A 15 12.36 1.28 10.80
C SER A 15 11.17 0.34 10.55
N PHE A 16 10.01 0.65 11.11
CA PHE A 16 8.75 -0.08 10.87
C PHE A 16 7.77 0.80 10.08
N ASN A 17 8.09 1.15 8.83
CA ASN A 17 7.12 1.83 7.95
C ASN A 17 7.25 1.40 6.47
N SER A 18 7.71 0.19 6.17
CA SER A 18 7.78 -0.28 4.77
C SER A 18 6.42 -0.67 4.19
N LEU A 19 5.46 -1.07 5.02
CA LEU A 19 4.21 -1.71 4.55
C LEU A 19 3.24 -0.72 3.86
N ALA A 20 3.20 0.53 4.31
CA ALA A 20 2.37 1.57 3.70
C ALA A 20 2.94 2.08 2.37
N LEU A 21 4.26 2.00 2.18
CA LEU A 21 4.94 2.49 0.98
C LEU A 21 4.59 1.62 -0.22
N ASP A 22 4.65 0.29 -0.06
CA ASP A 22 4.31 -0.67 -1.10
C ASP A 22 2.85 -0.56 -1.57
N VAL A 23 1.92 -0.28 -0.65
CA VAL A 23 0.51 -0.07 -0.99
C VAL A 23 0.38 1.10 -1.96
N LYS A 24 0.87 2.27 -1.56
CA LYS A 24 0.71 3.49 -2.34
C LYS A 24 1.45 3.40 -3.67
N GLN A 25 2.65 2.83 -3.68
CA GLN A 25 3.45 2.71 -4.89
C GLN A 25 2.82 1.74 -5.91
N ARG A 26 2.21 0.64 -5.44
CA ARG A 26 1.45 -0.26 -6.31
C ARG A 26 0.16 0.39 -6.81
N PHE A 27 -0.52 1.14 -5.95
CA PHE A 27 -1.72 1.90 -6.33
C PHE A 27 -1.39 2.94 -7.40
N ASP A 28 -0.42 3.82 -7.15
CA ASP A 28 0.02 4.88 -8.08
C ASP A 28 0.55 4.31 -9.42
N HIS A 29 1.02 3.05 -9.45
CA HIS A 29 1.44 2.40 -10.69
C HIS A 29 0.25 1.90 -11.53
N LEU A 30 -0.84 1.53 -10.87
CA LEU A 30 -2.07 1.06 -11.50
C LEU A 30 -2.96 2.23 -11.91
N ASP A 31 -3.01 3.27 -11.09
CA ASP A 31 -3.76 4.53 -11.28
C ASP A 31 -3.06 5.38 -12.35
N LYS A 32 -3.43 5.14 -13.60
CA LYS A 32 -2.81 5.77 -14.79
C LYS A 32 -3.28 7.21 -14.94
N ASP A 33 -4.54 7.47 -14.61
CA ASP A 33 -5.13 8.80 -14.70
C ASP A 33 -4.93 9.64 -13.43
N LYS A 34 -4.44 9.01 -12.35
CA LYS A 34 -4.16 9.63 -11.04
C LYS A 34 -5.42 10.21 -10.41
N ASN A 35 -6.56 9.60 -10.65
CA ASN A 35 -7.85 10.06 -10.12
C ASN A 35 -8.06 9.62 -8.65
N GLY A 36 -7.20 8.72 -8.11
CA GLY A 36 -7.31 8.19 -6.76
C GLY A 36 -8.16 6.92 -6.61
N PHE A 37 -8.53 6.29 -7.74
CA PHE A 37 -9.34 5.08 -7.86
C PHE A 37 -8.76 4.18 -8.97
N LEU A 38 -8.85 2.86 -8.79
CA LEU A 38 -8.47 1.92 -9.86
C LEU A 38 -9.72 1.43 -10.57
N SER A 39 -9.92 1.89 -11.80
CA SER A 39 -11.03 1.45 -12.64
C SER A 39 -10.77 0.07 -13.25
N VAL A 40 -11.84 -0.62 -13.65
CA VAL A 40 -11.73 -1.88 -14.40
C VAL A 40 -10.90 -1.70 -15.67
N GLN A 41 -10.95 -0.55 -16.35
CA GLN A 41 -10.14 -0.31 -17.54
C GLN A 41 -8.63 -0.29 -17.23
N GLU A 42 -8.22 0.35 -16.14
CA GLU A 42 -6.81 0.40 -15.75
C GLU A 42 -6.29 -0.99 -15.36
N LEU A 43 -7.13 -1.74 -14.64
CA LEU A 43 -6.85 -3.10 -14.21
C LEU A 43 -7.01 -4.14 -15.33
N SER A 44 -7.65 -3.79 -16.45
CA SER A 44 -7.73 -4.65 -17.65
C SER A 44 -6.36 -4.90 -18.27
N SER A 45 -5.40 -3.99 -18.03
CA SER A 45 -3.99 -4.21 -18.38
C SER A 45 -3.34 -5.34 -17.56
N GLN A 46 -3.98 -5.77 -16.48
CA GLN A 46 -3.47 -6.76 -15.53
C GLN A 46 -4.53 -7.84 -15.25
N PRO A 47 -4.63 -8.89 -16.08
CA PRO A 47 -5.69 -9.91 -15.97
C PRO A 47 -5.69 -10.67 -14.63
N HIS A 48 -4.56 -10.69 -13.93
CA HIS A 48 -4.45 -11.29 -12.60
C HIS A 48 -5.10 -10.44 -11.49
N LEU A 49 -5.12 -9.10 -11.66
CA LEU A 49 -5.82 -8.19 -10.76
C LEU A 49 -7.30 -8.11 -11.12
N GLN A 50 -7.64 -8.13 -12.41
CA GLN A 50 -9.02 -8.08 -12.85
C GLN A 50 -9.89 -9.18 -12.23
N LYS A 51 -9.36 -10.41 -12.11
CA LYS A 51 -10.05 -11.52 -11.42
C LYS A 51 -10.25 -11.30 -9.92
N ARG A 52 -9.44 -10.42 -9.32
CA ARG A 52 -9.45 -10.09 -7.89
C ARG A 52 -10.20 -8.78 -7.60
N ILE A 53 -10.50 -7.96 -8.60
CA ILE A 53 -11.31 -6.74 -8.44
C ILE A 53 -12.58 -7.06 -7.67
N ALA A 54 -13.32 -8.08 -8.07
CA ALA A 54 -14.56 -8.47 -7.39
C ALA A 54 -14.38 -8.91 -5.92
N GLN A 55 -13.14 -9.15 -5.47
CA GLN A 55 -12.79 -9.44 -4.07
C GLN A 55 -12.32 -8.19 -3.32
N TRP A 56 -11.90 -7.15 -4.03
CA TRP A 56 -11.41 -5.88 -3.47
C TRP A 56 -12.55 -4.86 -3.39
N ASP A 57 -13.32 -4.79 -4.48
CA ASP A 57 -14.53 -4.00 -4.68
C ASP A 57 -15.62 -4.50 -3.73
N THR A 58 -15.72 -3.86 -2.58
CA THR A 58 -16.61 -4.26 -1.49
C THR A 58 -17.98 -3.62 -1.66
N ASP A 59 -18.02 -2.41 -2.22
CA ASP A 59 -19.25 -1.65 -2.47
C ASP A 59 -19.87 -1.89 -3.87
N LYS A 60 -19.15 -2.61 -4.73
CA LYS A 60 -19.55 -3.01 -6.09
C LYS A 60 -19.72 -1.83 -7.04
N ASP A 61 -18.95 -0.77 -6.84
CA ASP A 61 -18.98 0.42 -7.69
C ASP A 61 -18.14 0.28 -8.97
N GLN A 62 -17.50 -0.88 -9.17
CA GLN A 62 -16.60 -1.20 -10.29
C GLN A 62 -15.31 -0.38 -10.30
N GLN A 63 -14.95 0.22 -9.16
CA GLN A 63 -13.72 0.96 -8.95
C GLN A 63 -13.11 0.48 -7.63
N ILE A 64 -11.79 0.55 -7.51
CA ILE A 64 -11.12 0.23 -6.25
C ILE A 64 -10.60 1.51 -5.66
N SER A 65 -11.22 1.95 -4.58
CA SER A 65 -10.72 3.08 -3.82
C SER A 65 -9.42 2.73 -3.09
N LEU A 66 -8.61 3.74 -2.78
CA LEU A 66 -7.38 3.57 -1.99
C LEU A 66 -7.68 2.92 -0.62
N LEU A 67 -8.88 3.20 -0.07
CA LEU A 67 -9.34 2.60 1.17
C LEU A 67 -9.55 1.10 1.04
N GLU A 68 -10.28 0.65 0.02
CA GLU A 68 -10.51 -0.78 -0.25
C GLU A 68 -9.22 -1.52 -0.56
N PHE A 69 -8.34 -0.91 -1.35
CA PHE A 69 -7.03 -1.47 -1.65
C PHE A 69 -6.20 -1.67 -0.37
N LYS A 70 -6.20 -0.69 0.54
CA LYS A 70 -5.58 -0.80 1.86
C LYS A 70 -6.26 -1.85 2.73
N HIS A 71 -7.59 -1.92 2.69
CA HIS A 71 -8.37 -2.91 3.44
C HIS A 71 -8.01 -4.32 3.03
N TYR A 72 -7.92 -4.59 1.72
CA TYR A 72 -7.50 -5.88 1.18
C TYR A 72 -6.10 -6.28 1.65
N LEU A 73 -5.14 -5.34 1.66
CA LEU A 73 -3.77 -5.63 2.09
C LEU A 73 -3.67 -5.86 3.61
N THR A 74 -4.51 -5.18 4.39
CA THR A 74 -4.56 -5.35 5.86
C THR A 74 -5.28 -6.63 6.26
N ASN A 75 -6.38 -6.99 5.58
CA ASN A 75 -7.15 -8.20 5.83
C ASN A 75 -6.41 -9.50 5.40
N LYS A 76 -5.23 -9.37 4.80
CA LYS A 76 -4.35 -10.49 4.47
C LYS A 76 -3.33 -10.82 5.56
N SER A 77 -3.39 -10.14 6.71
CA SER A 77 -2.51 -10.35 7.87
C SER A 77 -3.08 -11.31 8.89
#